data_AF-A0A3P7PAH8-F1
#
_entry.id   AF-A0A3P7PAH8-F1
#
_cell.length_a   1.000
_cell.length_b   1.000
_cell.length_c   1.000
_cell.angle_alpha   90.00
_cell.angle_beta   90.00
_cell.angle_gamma   90.00
#
_symmetry.space_group_name_H-M   'P 1'
#
loop_
_entity.id
_entity.type
_entity.pdbx_description
1 polymer ?
#
loop_
_entity_poly.entity_id
_entity_poly.type
_entity_poly.pdbx_seq_one_letter_code
_entity_poly.pdbx_strand_id
1 'polypeptide(L)'
;MGKRMTVKEKNKELAKQGQQLKSYGLVLRVYPTKEQEALINRTFGCTRFIFNNYLSTRQEYYKGEAKTLSVGKYKKDVLVPMKSLEEHSFLKEVDKFALEVACENVEDAYIRFFKGQNRYPTFKSKRTAKKSYTTKMTNNNIAVCGSVHDRDENAAINIRNYGLQILGLEAVA
;
A
#
# COMPACT_ATOMS: atom_id res chain seq x y z
N MET A 1 8.96 -2.29 -19.03
CA MET A 1 8.77 -2.56 -17.58
C MET A 1 8.71 -4.06 -17.35
N GLY A 2 9.60 -4.61 -16.53
CA GLY A 2 9.66 -6.07 -16.28
C GLY A 2 8.40 -6.62 -15.60
N LYS A 3 8.03 -7.86 -15.93
CA LYS A 3 6.93 -8.60 -15.30
C LYS A 3 7.19 -8.67 -13.78
N ARG A 4 6.31 -8.06 -12.97
CA ARG A 4 6.38 -8.18 -11.51
C ARG A 4 6.23 -9.64 -11.10
N MET A 5 7.27 -10.19 -10.47
CA MET A 5 7.33 -11.55 -9.98
C MET A 5 6.47 -11.73 -8.73
N THR A 6 5.69 -12.80 -8.70
CA THR A 6 4.99 -13.31 -7.51
C THR A 6 6.00 -13.67 -6.41
N VAL A 7 5.56 -13.79 -5.15
CA VAL A 7 6.44 -14.26 -4.05
C VAL A 7 7.08 -15.61 -4.40
N LYS A 8 6.34 -16.50 -5.06
CA LYS A 8 6.85 -17.79 -5.52
C LYS A 8 7.96 -17.64 -6.57
N GLU A 9 7.75 -16.78 -7.56
CA GLU A 9 8.77 -16.48 -8.57
C GLU A 9 9.99 -15.77 -7.95
N LYS A 10 9.79 -14.81 -7.03
CA LYS A 10 10.87 -14.14 -6.30
C LYS A 10 11.69 -15.12 -5.45
N ASN A 11 11.01 -16.02 -4.74
CA ASN A 11 11.66 -17.07 -3.97
C ASN A 11 12.45 -18.03 -4.85
N LYS A 12 12.03 -18.25 -6.10
CA LYS A 12 12.81 -19.05 -7.06
C LYS A 12 14.13 -18.38 -7.45
N GLU A 13 14.14 -17.06 -7.59
CA GLU A 13 15.39 -16.32 -7.87
C GLU A 13 16.27 -16.17 -6.63
N LEU A 14 15.68 -15.84 -5.48
CA LEU A 14 16.39 -15.74 -4.20
C LEU A 14 17.03 -17.08 -3.79
N ALA A 15 16.38 -18.20 -4.12
CA ALA A 15 16.95 -19.53 -3.85
C ALA A 15 18.29 -19.75 -4.57
N LYS A 16 18.52 -19.13 -5.72
CA LYS A 16 19.83 -19.18 -6.41
C LYS A 16 20.94 -18.50 -5.61
N GLN A 17 20.57 -17.59 -4.71
CA GLN A 17 21.47 -16.86 -3.81
C GLN A 17 21.44 -17.43 -2.38
N GLY A 18 20.85 -18.62 -2.18
CA GLY A 18 20.68 -19.20 -0.84
C GLY A 18 19.68 -18.44 0.05
N GLN A 19 18.90 -17.51 -0.51
CA GLN A 19 17.94 -16.69 0.22
C GLN A 19 16.51 -17.16 -0.02
N GLN A 20 15.62 -16.87 0.93
CA GLN A 20 14.19 -17.13 0.78
C GLN A 20 13.40 -15.97 1.39
N LEU A 21 12.53 -15.37 0.59
CA LEU A 21 11.54 -14.43 1.10
C LEU A 21 10.47 -15.23 1.85
N LYS A 22 10.62 -15.30 3.16
CA LYS A 22 9.63 -15.93 4.02
C LYS A 22 8.50 -14.91 4.24
N SER A 23 7.33 -15.16 3.66
CA SER A 23 6.14 -14.35 3.95
C SER A 23 5.57 -14.75 5.31
N TYR A 24 6.27 -14.38 6.38
CA TYR A 24 5.71 -14.48 7.72
C TYR A 24 4.83 -13.24 7.96
N GLY A 25 3.55 -13.38 7.67
CA GLY A 25 2.54 -12.44 8.17
C GLY A 25 2.02 -12.96 9.50
N LEU A 26 2.04 -12.14 10.55
CA LEU A 26 1.31 -12.44 11.77
C LEU A 26 -0.15 -12.00 11.59
N VAL A 27 -1.08 -12.92 11.88
CA VAL A 27 -2.50 -12.58 12.00
C VAL A 27 -2.79 -12.39 13.47
N LEU A 28 -2.98 -11.14 13.87
CA LEU A 28 -3.22 -10.76 15.27
C LEU A 28 -4.65 -10.23 15.43
N ARG A 29 -5.25 -10.52 16.58
CA ARG A 29 -6.49 -9.85 17.00
C ARG A 29 -6.12 -8.52 17.66
N VAL A 30 -6.70 -7.44 17.18
CA VAL A 30 -6.55 -6.11 17.77
C VAL A 30 -7.69 -5.85 18.76
N TYR A 31 -7.37 -5.15 19.85
CA TYR A 31 -8.33 -4.70 20.87
C TYR A 31 -8.28 -3.17 20.93
N PRO A 32 -9.00 -2.47 20.04
CA PRO A 32 -8.90 -1.02 19.92
C PRO A 32 -9.62 -0.30 21.08
N THR A 33 -9.10 0.86 21.48
CA THR A 33 -9.87 1.83 22.28
C THR A 33 -11.03 2.40 21.44
N LYS A 34 -11.94 3.15 22.07
CA LYS A 34 -13.08 3.76 21.36
C LYS A 34 -12.64 4.77 20.29
N GLU A 35 -11.59 5.52 20.57
CA GLU A 35 -10.99 6.48 19.64
C GLU A 35 -10.36 5.75 18.44
N GLN A 36 -9.67 4.64 18.70
CA GLN A 36 -9.07 3.80 17.65
C GLN A 36 -10.15 3.12 16.79
N GLU A 37 -11.22 2.62 17.40
CA GLU A 37 -12.37 2.04 16.69
C GLU A 37 -13.01 3.09 15.75
N ALA A 38 -13.21 4.31 16.24
CA ALA A 38 -13.72 5.41 15.42
C ALA A 38 -12.77 5.77 14.26
N LEU A 39 -11.45 5.82 14.50
CA LEU A 39 -10.45 6.08 13.46
C LEU A 39 -10.40 4.97 12.40
N ILE A 40 -10.44 3.70 12.81
CA ILE A 40 -10.48 2.54 11.92
C ILE A 40 -11.74 2.60 11.03
N ASN A 41 -12.90 2.87 11.63
CA ASN A 41 -14.16 2.99 10.88
C ASN A 41 -14.15 4.15 9.88
N ARG A 42 -13.62 5.32 10.26
CA ARG A 42 -13.40 6.44 9.34
C ARG A 42 -12.46 6.04 8.19
N THR A 43 -11.38 5.31 8.50
CA THR A 43 -10.40 4.85 7.51
C THR A 43 -11.03 3.88 6.50
N PHE A 44 -11.94 2.99 6.91
CA PHE A 44 -12.71 2.16 5.96
C PHE A 44 -13.56 3.02 5.01
N GLY A 45 -14.17 4.09 5.52
CA GLY A 45 -14.95 5.03 4.72
C GLY A 45 -14.09 5.75 3.68
N CYS A 46 -12.98 6.35 4.13
CA CYS A 46 -12.09 7.14 3.29
C CYS A 46 -11.40 6.30 2.21
N THR A 47 -10.88 5.11 2.56
CA THR A 47 -10.24 4.21 1.60
C THR A 47 -11.23 3.70 0.54
N ARG A 48 -12.47 3.39 0.93
CA ARG A 48 -13.54 3.04 -0.03
C ARG A 48 -13.85 4.21 -0.96
N PHE A 49 -13.99 5.42 -0.42
CA PHE A 49 -14.27 6.62 -1.19
C PHE A 49 -13.17 6.87 -2.22
N ILE A 50 -11.90 6.88 -1.81
CA ILE A 50 -10.75 7.10 -2.72
C ILE A 50 -10.65 6.01 -3.79
N PHE A 51 -10.85 4.74 -3.42
CA PHE A 51 -10.86 3.66 -4.40
C PHE A 51 -11.93 3.90 -5.48
N ASN A 52 -13.16 4.23 -5.08
CA ASN A 52 -14.26 4.45 -6.02
C ASN A 52 -14.06 5.73 -6.84
N ASN A 53 -13.62 6.82 -6.22
CA ASN A 53 -13.36 8.08 -6.89
C ASN A 53 -12.27 7.91 -7.96
N TYR A 54 -11.12 7.32 -7.61
CA TYR A 54 -10.07 7.08 -8.59
C TYR A 54 -10.52 6.14 -9.72
N LEU A 55 -11.27 5.08 -9.39
CA LEU A 55 -11.83 4.19 -10.41
C LEU A 55 -12.75 4.94 -11.38
N SER A 56 -13.62 5.83 -10.89
CA SER A 56 -14.51 6.64 -11.73
C SER A 56 -13.72 7.62 -12.59
N THR A 57 -12.83 8.40 -11.98
CA THR A 57 -12.02 9.39 -12.70
C THR A 57 -11.16 8.73 -13.77
N ARG A 58 -10.60 7.55 -13.50
CA ARG A 58 -9.83 6.80 -14.50
C ARG A 58 -10.70 6.32 -15.66
N GLN A 59 -11.92 5.87 -15.40
CA GLN A 59 -12.86 5.46 -16.44
C GLN A 59 -13.28 6.64 -17.32
N GLU A 60 -13.57 7.80 -16.72
CA GLU A 60 -13.89 9.04 -17.43
C GLU A 60 -12.70 9.54 -18.27
N TYR A 61 -11.51 9.58 -17.69
CA TYR A 61 -10.28 9.96 -18.37
C TYR A 61 -10.00 9.07 -19.59
N TYR A 62 -10.24 7.76 -19.47
CA TYR A 62 -10.10 6.84 -20.59
C TYR A 62 -11.16 7.08 -21.69
N LYS A 63 -12.41 7.37 -21.33
CA LYS A 63 -13.47 7.69 -22.30
C LYS A 63 -13.16 8.97 -23.09
N GLY A 64 -12.55 9.97 -22.46
CA GLY A 64 -12.21 11.24 -23.11
C GLY A 64 -10.90 11.20 -23.91
N GLU A 65 -9.82 10.67 -23.32
CA GLU A 65 -8.47 10.75 -23.91
C GLU A 65 -7.97 9.43 -24.53
N ALA A 66 -8.69 8.32 -24.38
CA ALA A 66 -8.23 6.96 -24.72
C ALA A 66 -6.90 6.58 -24.05
N LYS A 67 -6.54 7.25 -22.95
CA LYS A 67 -5.30 7.08 -22.20
C LYS A 67 -5.56 6.59 -20.78
N THR A 68 -4.56 5.97 -20.18
CA THR A 68 -4.63 5.52 -18.78
C THR A 68 -4.23 6.64 -17.83
N LEU A 69 -5.12 6.99 -16.89
CA LEU A 69 -4.78 7.85 -15.76
C LEU A 69 -3.95 7.09 -14.73
N SER A 70 -2.66 7.42 -14.61
CA SER A 70 -1.77 6.81 -13.62
C SER A 70 -2.08 7.27 -12.20
N VAL A 71 -1.78 6.43 -11.20
CA VAL A 71 -1.88 6.81 -9.77
C VAL A 71 -1.10 8.07 -9.45
N GLY A 72 0.11 8.24 -10.02
CA GLY A 72 0.93 9.43 -9.79
C GLY A 72 0.21 10.71 -10.24
N LYS A 73 -0.35 10.67 -11.45
CA LYS A 73 -1.12 11.79 -12.02
C LYS A 73 -2.39 12.06 -11.22
N TYR A 74 -3.17 11.02 -10.92
CA TYR A 74 -4.37 11.16 -10.09
C TYR A 74 -4.06 11.76 -8.70
N LYS A 75 -2.99 11.31 -8.04
CA LYS A 75 -2.62 11.83 -6.72
C LYS A 75 -2.32 13.33 -6.77
N LYS A 76 -1.53 13.74 -7.76
CA LYS A 76 -1.11 15.14 -7.94
C LYS A 76 -2.27 16.04 -8.35
N ASP A 77 -3.01 15.64 -9.38
CA ASP A 77 -3.95 16.52 -10.08
C ASP A 77 -5.37 16.44 -9.49
N VAL A 78 -5.71 15.38 -8.75
CA VAL A 78 -7.06 15.15 -8.21
C VAL A 78 -7.04 15.00 -6.70
N LEU A 79 -6.30 14.03 -6.14
CA LEU A 79 -6.38 13.72 -4.71
C LEU A 79 -5.89 14.88 -3.81
N VAL A 80 -4.75 15.49 -4.16
CA VAL A 80 -4.17 16.58 -3.37
C VAL A 80 -5.10 17.81 -3.38
N PRO A 81 -5.57 18.31 -4.53
CA PRO A 81 -6.56 19.39 -4.59
C PRO A 81 -7.86 19.03 -3.86
N MET A 82 -8.37 17.81 -4.05
CA MET A 82 -9.61 17.36 -3.42
C MET A 82 -9.53 17.43 -1.90
N LYS A 83 -8.41 17.02 -1.29
CA LYS A 83 -8.22 17.12 0.17
C LYS A 83 -8.25 18.56 0.69
N SER A 84 -7.97 19.55 -0.15
CA SER A 84 -8.00 20.97 0.23
C SER A 84 -9.41 21.55 0.22
N LEU A 85 -10.39 20.86 -0.37
CA LEU A 85 -11.79 21.26 -0.36
C LEU A 85 -12.44 20.92 1.00
N GLU A 86 -13.27 21.82 1.49
CA GLU A 86 -13.88 21.71 2.82
C GLU A 86 -14.77 20.47 2.94
N GLU A 87 -15.53 20.14 1.88
CA GLU A 87 -16.40 18.96 1.88
C GLU A 87 -15.64 17.62 1.89
N HIS A 88 -14.33 17.67 1.63
CA HIS A 88 -13.43 16.52 1.60
C HIS A 88 -12.37 16.56 2.72
N SER A 89 -12.50 17.47 3.69
CA SER A 89 -11.58 17.65 4.81
C SER A 89 -11.40 16.37 5.63
N PHE A 90 -12.43 15.53 5.72
CA PHE A 90 -12.41 14.22 6.39
C PHE A 90 -11.31 13.27 5.88
N LEU A 91 -10.81 13.45 4.65
CA LEU A 91 -9.70 12.67 4.09
C LEU A 91 -8.34 13.00 4.72
N LYS A 92 -8.23 14.11 5.45
CA LYS A 92 -7.04 14.50 6.21
C LYS A 92 -7.00 13.88 7.62
N GLU A 93 -8.13 13.37 8.11
CA GLU A 93 -8.24 12.77 9.45
C GLU A 93 -7.61 11.38 9.56
N VAL A 94 -7.36 10.71 8.43
CA VAL A 94 -6.88 9.32 8.36
C VAL A 94 -5.47 9.23 7.82
N ASP A 95 -4.83 8.09 8.05
CA ASP A 95 -3.49 7.82 7.55
C ASP A 95 -3.39 7.99 6.02
N LYS A 96 -2.51 8.89 5.58
CA LYS A 96 -2.29 9.17 4.16
C LYS A 96 -1.91 7.90 3.38
N PHE A 97 -1.16 6.98 4.01
CA PHE A 97 -0.71 5.76 3.35
C PHE A 97 -1.87 4.80 3.07
N ALA A 98 -2.90 4.80 3.92
CA ALA A 98 -4.11 4.02 3.66
C ALA A 98 -4.83 4.52 2.39
N LEU A 99 -4.87 5.84 2.17
CA LEU A 99 -5.44 6.43 0.97
C LEU A 99 -4.59 6.16 -0.28
N GLU A 100 -3.27 6.24 -0.17
CA GLU A 100 -2.38 5.89 -1.28
C GLU A 100 -2.52 4.42 -1.69
N VAL A 101 -2.57 3.51 -0.71
CA VAL A 101 -2.76 2.08 -0.98
C VAL A 101 -4.13 1.81 -1.60
N ALA A 102 -5.16 2.60 -1.27
CA ALA A 102 -6.46 2.51 -1.94
C ALA A 102 -6.35 2.81 -3.45
N CYS A 103 -5.54 3.80 -3.85
CA CYS A 103 -5.24 4.08 -5.25
C CYS A 103 -4.42 2.95 -5.90
N GLU A 104 -3.38 2.46 -5.22
CA GLU A 104 -2.55 1.33 -5.68
C GLU A 104 -3.40 0.07 -5.93
N ASN A 105 -4.42 -0.17 -5.10
CA ASN A 105 -5.34 -1.30 -5.27
C ASN A 105 -6.19 -1.20 -6.55
N VAL A 106 -6.49 0.01 -7.05
CA VAL A 106 -7.18 0.18 -8.34
C VAL A 106 -6.23 -0.21 -9.49
N GLU A 107 -4.97 0.22 -9.44
CA GLU A 107 -3.97 -0.20 -10.45
C GLU A 107 -3.78 -1.71 -10.45
N ASP A 108 -3.61 -2.31 -9.27
CA ASP A 108 -3.46 -3.76 -9.16
C ASP A 108 -4.69 -4.51 -9.71
N ALA A 109 -5.90 -3.99 -9.47
CA ALA A 109 -7.13 -4.56 -10.03
C ALA A 109 -7.13 -4.52 -11.57
N TYR A 110 -6.73 -3.40 -12.19
CA TYR A 110 -6.59 -3.33 -13.65
C TYR A 110 -5.48 -4.25 -14.17
N ILE A 111 -4.32 -4.28 -13.51
CA ILE A 111 -3.21 -5.17 -13.88
C ILE A 111 -3.66 -6.64 -13.88
N ARG A 112 -4.40 -7.06 -12.86
CA ARG A 112 -4.95 -8.43 -12.78
C ARG A 112 -6.01 -8.70 -13.83
N PHE A 113 -6.87 -7.71 -14.11
CA PHE A 113 -7.87 -7.79 -15.17
C PHE A 113 -7.22 -8.02 -16.54
N PHE A 114 -6.24 -7.19 -16.93
CA PHE A 114 -5.54 -7.35 -18.22
C PHE A 114 -4.71 -8.63 -18.31
N LYS A 115 -4.31 -9.22 -17.17
CA LYS A 115 -3.68 -10.55 -17.11
C LYS A 115 -4.69 -11.70 -17.17
N GLY A 116 -6.00 -11.44 -17.24
CA GLY A 116 -7.04 -12.47 -17.22
C GLY A 116 -7.23 -13.17 -15.87
N GLN A 117 -6.68 -12.61 -14.78
CA GLN A 117 -6.74 -13.23 -13.44
C GLN A 117 -8.03 -12.87 -12.68
N ASN A 118 -8.56 -11.68 -12.95
CA ASN A 118 -9.75 -11.15 -12.28
C ASN A 118 -10.70 -10.51 -13.30
N ARG A 119 -11.96 -10.35 -12.89
CA ARG A 119 -12.95 -9.56 -13.66
C ARG A 119 -12.61 -8.07 -13.62
N TYR A 120 -13.29 -7.30 -14.48
CA TYR A 120 -13.14 -5.85 -14.55
C TYR A 120 -13.33 -5.20 -13.16
N PRO A 121 -12.54 -4.19 -12.77
CA PRO A 121 -12.67 -3.53 -11.47
C PRO A 121 -14.04 -2.86 -11.31
N THR A 122 -14.72 -3.12 -10.18
CA THR A 122 -16.03 -2.54 -9.86
C THR A 122 -15.95 -1.65 -8.62
N PHE A 123 -16.91 -0.74 -8.47
CA PHE A 123 -17.03 0.06 -7.25
C PHE A 123 -17.26 -0.81 -6.01
N LYS A 124 -16.66 -0.39 -4.90
CA LYS A 124 -16.84 -0.99 -3.58
C LYS A 124 -18.11 -0.45 -2.94
N SER A 125 -19.03 -1.35 -2.58
CA SER A 125 -20.23 -1.02 -1.82
C SER A 125 -19.92 -0.77 -0.33
N LYS A 126 -20.64 0.16 0.30
CA LYS A 126 -20.57 0.36 1.76
C LYS A 126 -21.12 -0.84 2.55
N ARG A 127 -22.10 -1.55 1.99
CA ARG A 127 -22.82 -2.64 2.67
C ARG A 127 -22.12 -3.99 2.54
N THR A 128 -21.61 -4.31 1.34
CA THR A 128 -21.11 -5.66 1.02
C THR A 128 -19.59 -5.75 0.92
N ALA A 129 -18.87 -4.64 0.71
CA ALA A 129 -17.41 -4.71 0.64
C ALA A 129 -16.82 -5.01 2.02
N LYS A 130 -15.75 -5.82 2.03
CA LYS A 130 -14.99 -6.11 3.24
C LYS A 130 -14.51 -4.81 3.89
N LYS A 131 -14.81 -4.65 5.19
CA LYS A 131 -14.32 -3.55 6.03
C LYS A 131 -12.85 -3.81 6.39
N SER A 132 -11.97 -3.42 5.48
CA SER A 132 -10.52 -3.57 5.62
C SER A 132 -9.80 -2.46 4.90
N TYR A 133 -8.66 -2.03 5.44
CA TYR A 133 -7.69 -1.21 4.73
C TYR A 133 -6.30 -1.80 4.92
N THR A 134 -5.37 -1.36 4.09
CA THR A 134 -3.95 -1.68 4.19
C THR A 134 -3.21 -0.37 4.31
N THR A 135 -2.29 -0.28 5.27
CA THR A 135 -1.41 0.88 5.42
C THR A 135 0.04 0.43 5.59
N LYS A 136 0.96 1.37 5.50
CA LYS A 136 2.40 1.16 5.64
C LYS A 136 2.81 1.57 7.05
N MET A 137 3.62 0.75 7.71
CA MET A 137 4.24 1.16 8.96
C MET A 137 5.29 2.23 8.67
N THR A 138 5.09 3.42 9.22
CA THR A 138 5.99 4.56 9.13
C THR A 138 5.91 5.35 10.42
N ASN A 139 7.03 5.86 10.93
CA ASN A 139 7.04 6.74 12.10
C ASN A 139 6.25 6.18 13.31
N ASN A 140 6.29 4.86 13.53
CA ASN A 140 5.56 4.17 14.61
C ASN A 140 4.03 4.39 14.61
N ASN A 141 3.43 4.70 13.44
CA ASN A 141 1.96 4.78 13.30
C ASN A 141 1.24 3.44 13.57
N ILE A 142 1.98 2.33 13.53
CA ILE A 142 1.55 1.00 13.95
C ILE A 142 2.59 0.51 14.95
N ALA A 143 2.15 0.18 16.16
CA ALA A 143 2.97 -0.42 17.19
C ALA A 143 2.31 -1.71 17.68
N VAL A 144 3.10 -2.77 17.86
CA VAL A 144 2.64 -3.95 18.58
C VAL A 144 2.96 -3.70 20.06
N CYS A 145 1.95 -3.71 20.94
CA CYS A 145 2.18 -3.49 22.36
C CYS A 145 3.21 -4.51 22.88
N GLY A 146 4.29 -4.02 23.48
CA GLY A 146 5.40 -4.85 23.98
C GLY A 146 6.50 -5.17 22.97
N SER A 147 6.42 -4.71 21.72
CA SER A 147 7.51 -4.85 20.75
C SER A 147 8.45 -3.64 20.78
N VAL A 148 9.75 -3.90 20.98
CA VAL A 148 10.81 -2.93 20.68
C VAL A 148 11.19 -3.11 19.22
N HIS A 149 10.98 -2.08 18.40
CA HIS A 149 11.41 -2.09 17.00
C HIS A 149 12.77 -1.40 16.89
N ASP A 150 13.84 -2.18 16.82
CA ASP A 150 15.20 -1.66 16.65
C ASP A 150 15.48 -1.31 15.17
N ARG A 151 14.95 -0.16 14.74
CA ARG A 151 15.17 0.35 13.39
C ARG A 151 16.60 0.87 13.22
N ASP A 152 17.23 1.28 14.32
CA ASP A 152 18.55 1.89 14.32
C ASP A 152 19.63 0.81 14.16
N GLU A 153 19.46 -0.35 14.79
CA GLU A 153 20.32 -1.52 14.60
C GLU A 153 20.23 -2.06 13.16
N ASN A 154 19.02 -2.20 12.62
CA ASN A 154 18.84 -2.63 11.22
C ASN A 154 19.45 -1.62 10.23
N ALA A 155 19.33 -0.32 10.50
CA ALA A 155 19.97 0.72 9.69
C ALA A 155 21.50 0.64 9.82
N ALA A 156 22.03 0.45 11.02
CA ALA A 156 23.46 0.29 11.27
C ALA A 156 24.04 -0.94 10.55
N ILE A 157 23.35 -2.08 10.60
CA ILE A 157 23.74 -3.29 9.86
C ILE A 157 23.77 -3.03 8.35
N ASN A 158 22.74 -2.37 7.80
CA ASN A 158 22.69 -2.06 6.38
C ASN A 158 23.82 -1.10 5.95
N ILE A 159 24.10 -0.06 6.73
CA ILE A 159 25.19 0.89 6.48
C ILE A 159 26.54 0.18 6.53
N ARG A 160 26.78 -0.65 7.56
CA ARG A 160 28.00 -1.45 7.69
C ARG A 160 28.21 -2.36 6.48
N ASN A 161 27.19 -3.12 6.09
CA ASN A 161 27.28 -4.06 4.97
C ASN A 161 27.54 -3.36 3.64
N TYR A 162 26.92 -2.20 3.42
CA TYR A 162 27.21 -1.37 2.24
C TYR A 162 28.65 -0.84 2.25
N GLY A 163 29.16 -0.40 3.41
CA GLY A 163 30.55 0.00 3.57
C GLY A 163 31.53 -1.13 3.27
N LEU A 164 31.29 -2.34 3.79
CA LEU A 164 32.11 -3.53 3.52
C LEU A 164 32.12 -3.88 2.03
N GLN A 165 30.97 -3.77 1.35
CA GLN A 165 30.86 -3.99 -0.09
C GLN A 165 31.70 -2.99 -0.89
N ILE A 166 31.69 -1.70 -0.54
CA ILE A 166 32.53 -0.68 -1.19
C ILE A 166 34.02 -1.00 -1.01
N LEU A 167 34.39 -1.53 0.16
CA LEU A 167 35.77 -1.85 0.50
C LEU A 167 36.24 -3.22 -0.05
N GLY A 168 35.38 -3.98 -0.73
CA GLY A 168 35.71 -5.31 -1.26
C GLY A 168 35.91 -6.37 -0.17
N LEU A 169 35.36 -6.14 1.03
CA LEU A 169 35.43 -7.06 2.16
C LEU A 169 34.11 -7.84 2.27
N GLU A 170 34.19 -9.16 2.50
CA GLU A 170 32.97 -9.96 2.69
C GLU A 170 32.30 -9.63 4.03
N ALA A 171 30.98 -9.45 3.99
CA ALA A 171 30.20 -9.26 5.20
C ALA A 171 30.14 -10.58 5.99
N VAL A 172 30.75 -10.61 7.17
CA VAL A 172 30.60 -11.74 8.10
C VAL A 172 29.17 -11.73 8.63
N ALA A 173 28.50 -12.88 8.48
CA ALA A 173 27.12 -13.15 8.88
C ALA A 173 26.91 -13.05 10.39
#